data_AF-A0A1Y2I9M7-F1
#
_entry.id   AF-A0A1Y2I9M7-F1
#
_cell.length_a   1.000
_cell.length_b   1.000
_cell.length_c   1.000
_cell.angle_alpha   90.00
_cell.angle_beta   90.00
_cell.angle_gamma   90.00
#
_symmetry.space_group_name_H-M   'P 1'
#
loop_
_entity.id
_entity.type
_entity.pdbx_description
1 polymer ?
#
loop_
_entity_poly.entity_id
_entity_poly.type
_entity_poly.pdbx_seq_one_letter_code
_entity_poly.pdbx_strand_id
1 'polypeptide(L)'
;MKSDIIGVDKQDDRAAARLFSSAVIDYASRTLPGELGLVIYLFIVGEVIDAQQNRTLTHAERVKMLWRSRFFLEGWRQHILNHPLYALHTHFITRELYDILSIFINAMLLLIVTHRDYFPDVPLLHWMNSTETCEHFFGCARKIQKDFTFVEWILMIPKISALMAGELRSKMKGAQAKAASSRFGYHHSYFDSRGVDLANLATFPSDDDIEALIRVAHVEAQSLLGILGIHLQALPVVDEEQFARALEALSNDPDDHDTQTPLQEGPSAQLEQLLQDDKAHFLSGASVLSNDTALTNAGIDATATVIHDHLRL
;
A
#
# COMPACT_ATOMS: atom_id res chain seq x y z
N MET A 1 8.93 14.81 -30.14
CA MET A 1 9.14 13.83 -29.07
C MET A 1 7.93 12.90 -29.05
N LYS A 2 8.08 11.64 -29.47
CA LYS A 2 7.03 10.64 -29.30
C LYS A 2 6.91 10.38 -27.80
N SER A 3 5.70 10.36 -27.26
CA SER A 3 5.47 9.97 -25.88
C SER A 3 5.86 8.50 -25.72
N ASP A 4 6.77 8.20 -24.79
CA ASP A 4 7.18 6.82 -24.49
C ASP A 4 6.03 5.98 -23.89
N ILE A 5 4.98 6.67 -23.41
CA ILE A 5 3.77 6.05 -22.84
C ILE A 5 2.56 6.46 -23.68
N ILE A 6 1.78 5.49 -24.16
CA ILE A 6 0.50 5.76 -24.86
C ILE A 6 -0.52 6.19 -23.79
N GLY A 7 -1.30 7.26 -24.00
CA GLY A 7 -2.10 7.90 -22.93
C GLY A 7 -3.05 7.01 -22.11
N VAL A 8 -3.43 5.84 -22.62
CA VAL A 8 -4.29 4.84 -21.94
C VAL A 8 -3.48 3.89 -21.05
N ASP A 9 -2.17 3.80 -21.26
CA ASP A 9 -1.21 2.89 -20.61
C ASP A 9 -0.67 3.45 -19.29
N LYS A 10 -0.87 4.75 -19.01
CA LYS A 10 -0.45 5.41 -17.76
C LYS A 10 -1.12 4.84 -16.50
N GLN A 11 -2.18 4.05 -16.67
CA GLN A 11 -2.95 3.40 -15.60
C GLN A 11 -2.78 1.86 -15.62
N ASP A 12 -1.90 1.30 -16.46
CA ASP A 12 -1.59 -0.14 -16.44
C ASP A 12 -0.52 -0.43 -15.38
N ASP A 13 -0.99 -0.70 -14.16
CA ASP A 13 -0.16 -1.14 -13.03
C ASP A 13 0.67 -2.39 -13.35
N ARG A 14 0.19 -3.31 -14.20
CA ARG A 14 0.97 -4.50 -14.60
C ARG A 14 2.16 -4.12 -15.44
N ALA A 15 2.00 -3.15 -16.35
CA ALA A 15 3.10 -2.70 -17.17
C ALA A 15 4.21 -2.11 -16.29
N ALA A 16 3.83 -1.30 -15.31
CA ALA A 16 4.76 -0.77 -14.32
C ALA A 16 5.39 -1.88 -13.45
N ALA A 17 4.60 -2.82 -12.92
CA ALA A 17 5.11 -3.91 -12.09
C ALA A 17 6.10 -4.82 -12.85
N ARG A 18 5.84 -5.12 -14.14
CA ARG A 18 6.75 -5.91 -14.97
C ARG A 18 8.12 -5.25 -15.13
N LEU A 19 8.20 -3.93 -15.11
CA LEU A 19 9.46 -3.18 -15.22
C LEU A 19 10.43 -3.52 -14.08
N PHE A 20 9.90 -3.79 -12.89
CA PHE A 20 10.68 -4.13 -11.70
C PHE A 20 10.92 -5.64 -11.54
N SER A 21 10.49 -6.46 -12.50
CA SER A 21 10.65 -7.91 -12.42
C SER A 21 12.11 -8.34 -12.51
N SER A 22 12.43 -9.46 -11.86
CA SER A 22 13.76 -10.08 -11.92
C SER A 22 14.23 -10.34 -13.35
N ALA A 23 13.32 -10.69 -14.26
CA ALA A 23 13.61 -10.91 -15.67
C ALA A 23 14.09 -9.63 -16.37
N VAL A 24 13.48 -8.48 -16.06
CA VAL A 24 13.89 -7.18 -16.63
C VAL A 24 15.22 -6.73 -16.03
N ILE A 25 15.41 -6.90 -14.72
CA ILE A 25 16.68 -6.57 -14.04
C ILE A 25 17.82 -7.42 -14.61
N ASP A 26 17.63 -8.74 -14.77
CA ASP A 26 18.60 -9.65 -15.38
C ASP A 26 18.92 -9.23 -16.82
N TYR A 27 17.90 -8.95 -17.62
CA TYR A 27 18.07 -8.46 -18.99
C TYR A 27 18.85 -7.14 -19.04
N ALA A 28 18.51 -6.16 -18.20
CA ALA A 28 19.15 -4.86 -18.14
C ALA A 28 20.62 -4.98 -17.72
N SER A 29 20.92 -5.81 -16.71
CA SER A 29 22.29 -6.04 -16.24
C SER A 29 23.22 -6.62 -17.31
N ARG A 30 22.70 -7.47 -18.20
CA ARG A 30 23.47 -8.08 -19.30
C ARG A 30 23.61 -7.17 -20.52
N THR A 31 22.56 -6.39 -20.80
CA THR A 31 22.45 -5.63 -22.05
C THR A 31 22.98 -4.21 -21.90
N LEU A 32 22.91 -3.63 -20.70
CA LEU A 32 23.32 -2.27 -20.36
C LEU A 32 24.37 -2.28 -19.23
N PRO A 33 25.55 -2.91 -19.43
CA PRO A 33 26.54 -3.07 -18.36
C PRO A 33 27.13 -1.74 -17.86
N GLY A 34 27.02 -0.66 -18.65
CA GLY A 34 27.42 0.70 -18.25
C GLY A 34 26.37 1.43 -17.38
N GLU A 35 25.13 0.93 -17.33
CA GLU A 35 24.00 1.57 -16.67
C GLU A 35 23.66 0.88 -15.34
N LEU A 36 24.68 0.56 -14.54
CA LEU A 36 24.49 -0.10 -13.24
C LEU A 36 23.58 0.70 -12.30
N GLY A 37 23.60 2.03 -12.40
CA GLY A 37 22.70 2.92 -11.66
C GLY A 37 21.23 2.61 -11.92
N LEU A 38 20.87 2.37 -13.18
CA LEU A 38 19.51 1.99 -13.57
C LEU A 38 19.14 0.61 -13.00
N VAL A 39 20.03 -0.37 -13.12
CA VAL A 39 19.79 -1.74 -12.63
C VAL A 39 19.55 -1.74 -11.12
N ILE A 40 20.40 -1.05 -10.36
CA ILE A 40 20.28 -0.95 -8.91
C ILE A 40 19.03 -0.15 -8.52
N TYR A 41 18.70 0.92 -9.24
CA TYR A 41 17.47 1.68 -9.01
C TYR A 41 16.22 0.82 -9.21
N LEU A 42 16.14 0.08 -10.32
CA LEU A 42 15.02 -0.83 -10.60
C LEU A 42 14.90 -1.91 -9.53
N PHE A 43 16.04 -2.46 -9.07
CA PHE A 43 16.06 -3.39 -7.96
C PHE A 43 15.48 -2.74 -6.69
N ILE A 44 16.05 -1.62 -6.22
CA ILE A 44 15.66 -0.94 -4.98
C ILE A 44 14.18 -0.56 -4.96
N VAL A 45 13.64 -0.01 -6.05
CA VAL A 45 12.22 0.36 -6.14
C VAL A 45 11.34 -0.89 -6.23
N GLY A 46 11.79 -1.92 -6.97
CA GLY A 46 11.11 -3.21 -7.03
C GLY A 46 10.95 -3.85 -5.66
N GLU A 47 11.96 -3.75 -4.80
CA GLU A 47 11.89 -4.28 -3.44
C GLU A 47 10.83 -3.60 -2.58
N VAL A 48 10.66 -2.28 -2.71
CA VAL A 48 9.61 -1.55 -1.98
C VAL A 48 8.23 -2.04 -2.40
N ILE A 49 8.04 -2.29 -3.70
CA ILE A 49 6.78 -2.79 -4.25
C ILE A 49 6.53 -4.24 -3.81
N ASP A 50 7.55 -5.10 -3.91
CA ASP A 50 7.48 -6.50 -3.48
C ASP A 50 7.20 -6.62 -1.99
N ALA A 51 7.78 -5.74 -1.16
CA ALA A 51 7.52 -5.71 0.27
C ALA A 51 6.05 -5.43 0.61
N GLN A 52 5.25 -4.86 -0.31
CA GLN A 52 3.79 -4.75 -0.16
C GLN A 52 3.04 -5.93 -0.78
N GLN A 53 3.38 -6.28 -2.02
CA GLN A 53 2.55 -7.11 -2.89
C GLN A 53 2.89 -8.60 -2.84
N ASN A 54 4.13 -8.94 -2.50
CA ASN A 54 4.57 -10.32 -2.47
C ASN A 54 3.96 -11.04 -1.26
N ARG A 55 3.38 -12.22 -1.49
CA ARG A 55 2.64 -12.99 -0.48
C ARG A 55 3.49 -14.01 0.27
N THR A 56 4.71 -14.27 -0.20
CA THR A 56 5.60 -15.30 0.37
C THR A 56 6.66 -14.72 1.28
N LEU A 57 6.90 -13.40 1.23
CA LEU A 57 7.91 -12.74 2.06
C LEU A 57 7.51 -12.73 3.54
N THR A 58 8.48 -13.09 4.37
CA THR A 58 8.43 -12.92 5.83
C THR A 58 8.41 -11.44 6.22
N HIS A 59 7.96 -11.13 7.43
CA HIS A 59 8.03 -9.75 7.96
C HIS A 59 9.47 -9.26 8.09
N ALA A 60 10.40 -10.15 8.47
CA ALA A 60 11.82 -9.84 8.57
C ALA A 60 12.44 -9.43 7.22
N GLU A 61 12.11 -10.16 6.14
CA GLU A 61 12.57 -9.81 4.80
C GLU A 61 12.02 -8.46 4.34
N ARG A 62 10.73 -8.19 4.58
CA ARG A 62 10.12 -6.89 4.26
C ARG A 62 10.84 -5.75 4.95
N VAL A 63 11.11 -5.87 6.25
CA VAL A 63 11.85 -4.85 7.02
C VAL A 63 13.22 -4.62 6.38
N LYS A 64 14.00 -5.68 6.12
CA LYS A 64 15.33 -5.53 5.52
C LYS A 64 15.28 -4.85 4.14
N MET A 65 14.37 -5.29 3.27
CA MET A 65 14.18 -4.74 1.92
C MET A 65 13.83 -3.25 1.96
N LEU A 66 12.82 -2.88 2.75
CA LEU A 66 12.35 -1.50 2.87
C LEU A 66 13.44 -0.57 3.43
N TRP A 67 14.13 -1.01 4.47
CA TRP A 67 15.19 -0.21 5.09
C TRP A 67 16.43 -0.10 4.22
N ARG A 68 16.76 -1.12 3.42
CA ARG A 68 17.81 -1.04 2.41
C ARG A 68 17.47 0.03 1.38
N SER A 69 16.22 0.04 0.90
CA SER A 69 15.74 1.08 -0.01
C SER A 69 15.81 2.47 0.61
N ARG A 70 15.45 2.62 1.89
CA ARG A 70 15.58 3.90 2.61
C ARG A 70 17.02 4.40 2.64
N PHE A 71 17.96 3.56 3.09
CA PHE A 71 19.37 3.95 3.18
C PHE A 71 20.00 4.24 1.82
N PHE A 72 19.62 3.47 0.78
CA PHE A 72 20.07 3.72 -0.58
C PHE A 72 19.60 5.09 -1.08
N LEU A 73 18.31 5.40 -0.94
CA LEU A 73 17.73 6.65 -1.40
C LEU A 73 18.29 7.86 -0.63
N GLU A 74 18.44 7.76 0.68
CA GLU A 74 19.06 8.83 1.48
C GLU A 74 20.53 9.02 1.08
N GLY A 75 21.28 7.93 0.88
CA GLY A 75 22.67 8.05 0.46
C GLY A 75 22.86 8.66 -0.93
N TRP A 76 21.99 8.29 -1.88
CA TRP A 76 21.94 8.95 -3.18
C TRP A 76 21.58 10.44 -3.05
N ARG A 77 20.56 10.76 -2.24
CA ARG A 77 20.14 12.14 -1.97
C ARG A 77 21.27 12.99 -1.39
N GLN A 78 21.99 12.48 -0.39
CA GLN A 78 23.14 13.15 0.22
C GLN A 78 24.28 13.36 -0.78
N HIS A 79 24.55 12.38 -1.64
CA HIS A 79 25.54 12.54 -2.70
C HIS A 79 25.19 13.70 -3.64
N ILE A 80 23.92 13.84 -4.04
CA ILE A 80 23.47 14.96 -4.86
C ILE A 80 23.62 16.30 -4.13
N LEU A 81 23.26 16.37 -2.84
CA LEU A 81 23.38 17.59 -2.04
C LEU A 81 24.82 18.07 -1.86
N ASN A 82 25.75 17.12 -1.71
CA ASN A 82 27.16 17.42 -1.52
C ASN A 82 27.91 17.72 -2.83
N HIS A 83 27.29 17.44 -3.99
CA HIS A 83 27.93 17.65 -5.28
C HIS A 83 27.71 19.10 -5.77
N PRO A 84 28.77 19.85 -6.09
CA PRO A 84 28.68 21.29 -6.39
C PRO A 84 27.91 21.62 -7.68
N LEU A 85 27.70 20.63 -8.55
CA LEU A 85 27.04 20.81 -9.86
C LEU A 85 25.66 20.14 -9.93
N TYR A 86 25.22 19.43 -8.90
CA TYR A 86 23.93 18.73 -8.95
C TYR A 86 22.87 19.46 -8.13
N ALA A 87 21.62 19.17 -8.48
CA ALA A 87 20.46 19.69 -7.78
C ALA A 87 19.38 18.62 -7.70
N LEU A 88 18.70 18.55 -6.56
CA LEU A 88 17.69 17.52 -6.28
C LEU A 88 16.56 17.49 -7.33
N HIS A 89 16.09 18.65 -7.76
CA HIS A 89 14.97 18.74 -8.71
C HIS A 89 15.29 18.26 -10.14
N THR A 90 16.56 17.96 -10.44
CA THR A 90 17.03 17.51 -11.77
C THR A 90 17.76 16.18 -11.73
N HIS A 91 18.47 15.87 -10.64
CA HIS A 91 19.40 14.73 -10.55
C HIS A 91 18.98 13.69 -9.51
N PHE A 92 17.79 13.86 -8.92
CA PHE A 92 17.20 12.92 -7.98
C PHE A 92 15.75 12.63 -8.41
N ILE A 93 15.14 11.61 -7.81
CA ILE A 93 13.69 11.41 -7.96
C ILE A 93 12.91 12.64 -7.50
N THR A 94 11.68 12.78 -7.98
CA THR A 94 10.83 13.90 -7.58
C THR A 94 10.64 13.92 -6.07
N ARG A 95 10.48 15.12 -5.50
CA ARG A 95 10.27 15.30 -4.07
C ARG A 95 9.08 14.47 -3.60
N GLU A 96 7.99 14.49 -4.34
CA GLU A 96 6.75 13.80 -4.02
C GLU A 96 6.98 12.28 -3.96
N LEU A 97 7.73 11.72 -4.91
CA LEU A 97 8.04 10.29 -4.90
C LEU A 97 8.93 9.93 -3.71
N TYR A 98 9.93 10.76 -3.40
CA TYR A 98 10.80 10.54 -2.24
C TYR A 98 10.02 10.56 -0.92
N ASP A 99 9.15 11.56 -0.76
CA ASP A 99 8.32 11.72 0.43
C ASP A 99 7.35 10.52 0.56
N ILE A 100 6.68 10.10 -0.52
CA ILE A 100 5.81 8.92 -0.54
C ILE A 100 6.57 7.65 -0.14
N LEU A 101 7.74 7.39 -0.73
CA LEU A 101 8.54 6.20 -0.41
C LEU A 101 8.99 6.21 1.06
N SER A 102 9.39 7.38 1.57
CA SER A 102 9.83 7.54 2.96
C SER A 102 8.71 7.31 3.96
N ILE A 103 7.52 7.86 3.68
CA ILE A 103 6.31 7.65 4.48
C ILE A 103 5.91 6.18 4.43
N PHE A 104 5.88 5.58 3.23
CA PHE A 104 5.51 4.19 3.04
C PHE A 104 6.41 3.22 3.82
N ILE A 105 7.73 3.40 3.74
CA ILE A 105 8.69 2.56 4.47
C ILE A 105 8.47 2.65 5.99
N ASN A 106 8.27 3.86 6.52
CA ASN A 106 8.00 4.07 7.95
C ASN A 106 6.66 3.46 8.37
N ALA A 107 5.60 3.68 7.58
CA ALA A 107 4.26 3.15 7.83
C ALA A 107 4.25 1.61 7.84
N MET A 108 5.02 0.97 6.95
CA MET A 108 5.16 -0.48 6.90
C MET A 108 5.82 -1.04 8.16
N LEU A 109 6.89 -0.42 8.65
CA LEU A 109 7.50 -0.84 9.92
C LEU A 109 6.52 -0.65 11.07
N LEU A 110 5.86 0.51 11.13
CA LEU A 110 4.88 0.81 12.18
C LEU A 110 3.71 -0.18 12.15
N LEU A 111 3.24 -0.56 10.97
CA LEU A 111 2.19 -1.56 10.79
C LEU A 111 2.64 -2.92 11.34
N ILE A 112 3.85 -3.37 11.02
CA ILE A 112 4.40 -4.64 11.53
C ILE A 112 4.51 -4.62 13.06
N VAL A 113 5.08 -3.55 13.64
CA VAL A 113 5.28 -3.43 15.10
C VAL A 113 3.94 -3.33 15.83
N THR A 114 3.05 -2.46 15.36
CA THR A 114 1.73 -2.28 15.97
C THR A 114 0.93 -3.57 15.88
N HIS A 115 0.93 -4.24 14.73
CA HIS A 115 0.19 -5.48 14.57
C HIS A 115 0.74 -6.61 15.44
N ARG A 116 2.08 -6.72 15.56
CA ARG A 116 2.73 -7.65 16.51
C ARG A 116 2.26 -7.40 17.94
N ASP A 117 2.19 -6.14 18.38
CA ASP A 117 1.94 -5.80 19.78
C ASP A 117 0.47 -5.95 20.16
N TYR A 118 -0.46 -5.67 19.24
CA TYR A 118 -1.91 -5.72 19.51
C TYR A 118 -2.61 -6.99 19.00
N PHE A 119 -2.07 -7.63 17.95
CA PHE A 119 -2.68 -8.79 17.28
C PHE A 119 -1.65 -9.90 16.94
N PRO A 120 -0.84 -10.37 17.91
CA PRO A 120 0.27 -11.29 17.66
C PRO A 120 -0.16 -12.63 17.03
N ASP A 121 -1.38 -13.09 17.32
CA ASP A 121 -1.90 -14.37 16.84
C ASP A 121 -2.58 -14.28 15.46
N VAL A 122 -2.69 -13.06 14.90
CA VAL A 122 -3.39 -12.81 13.63
C VAL A 122 -2.35 -12.55 12.53
N PRO A 123 -2.38 -13.31 11.41
CA PRO A 123 -1.48 -13.05 10.29
C PRO A 123 -1.65 -11.64 9.72
N LEU A 124 -0.54 -10.93 9.51
CA LEU A 124 -0.54 -9.62 8.87
C LEU A 124 -0.44 -9.75 7.34
N LEU A 125 -1.53 -9.43 6.65
CA LEU A 125 -1.64 -9.52 5.19
C LEU A 125 -1.37 -8.15 4.54
N HIS A 126 -0.10 -7.86 4.26
CA HIS A 126 0.36 -6.55 3.77
C HIS A 126 -0.43 -6.04 2.55
N TRP A 127 -0.62 -6.87 1.53
CA TRP A 127 -1.33 -6.50 0.30
C TRP A 127 -2.82 -6.16 0.51
N MET A 128 -3.39 -6.51 1.67
CA MET A 128 -4.76 -6.13 2.03
C MET A 128 -4.87 -4.71 2.59
N ASN A 129 -3.74 -4.09 2.97
CA ASN A 129 -3.67 -2.70 3.42
C ASN A 129 -3.42 -1.76 2.23
N SER A 130 -4.27 -1.85 1.19
CA SER A 130 -4.20 -0.99 0.02
C SER A 130 -5.58 -0.53 -0.44
N THR A 131 -5.62 0.44 -1.34
CA THR A 131 -6.87 0.95 -1.96
C THR A 131 -7.38 0.07 -3.10
N GLU A 132 -6.71 -1.05 -3.42
CA GLU A 132 -7.07 -1.95 -4.54
C GLU A 132 -8.53 -2.45 -4.41
N THR A 133 -9.01 -2.69 -3.19
CA THR A 133 -10.41 -3.07 -2.93
C THR A 133 -11.38 -1.97 -3.31
N CYS A 134 -11.06 -0.72 -2.99
CA CYS A 134 -11.89 0.43 -3.32
C CYS A 134 -11.97 0.60 -4.85
N GLU A 135 -10.83 0.48 -5.54
CA GLU A 135 -10.78 0.51 -7.00
C GLU A 135 -11.62 -0.60 -7.63
N HIS A 136 -11.55 -1.80 -7.06
CA HIS A 136 -12.36 -2.94 -7.51
C HIS A 136 -13.86 -2.68 -7.29
N PHE A 137 -14.24 -2.09 -6.16
CA PHE A 137 -15.63 -1.73 -5.87
C PHE A 137 -16.14 -0.70 -6.88
N PHE A 138 -15.36 0.35 -7.18
CA PHE A 138 -15.68 1.29 -8.24
C PHE A 138 -15.72 0.64 -9.63
N GLY A 139 -14.83 -0.32 -9.89
CA GLY A 139 -14.82 -1.12 -11.11
C GLY A 139 -16.11 -1.94 -11.28
N CYS A 140 -16.60 -2.56 -10.20
CA CYS A 140 -17.88 -3.27 -10.17
C CYS A 140 -19.06 -2.31 -10.36
N ALA A 141 -19.06 -1.14 -9.72
CA ALA A 141 -20.08 -0.11 -9.91
C ALA A 141 -20.18 0.30 -11.39
N ARG A 142 -19.04 0.57 -12.04
CA ARG A 142 -18.96 0.95 -13.46
C ARG A 142 -19.40 -0.15 -14.44
N LYS A 143 -19.39 -1.43 -14.02
CA LYS A 143 -19.99 -2.54 -14.80
C LYS A 143 -21.51 -2.53 -14.77
N ILE A 144 -22.11 -2.03 -13.68
CA ILE A 144 -23.57 -1.92 -13.54
C ILE A 144 -24.04 -0.67 -14.29
N GLN A 145 -23.43 0.47 -13.99
CA GLN A 145 -23.75 1.76 -14.58
C GLN A 145 -22.46 2.55 -14.73
N LYS A 146 -22.11 2.96 -15.96
CA LYS A 146 -20.81 3.58 -16.24
C LYS A 146 -20.64 4.93 -15.53
N ASP A 147 -21.66 5.77 -15.66
CA ASP A 147 -21.73 7.10 -15.06
C ASP A 147 -22.94 7.10 -14.13
N PHE A 148 -22.70 7.18 -12.82
CA PHE A 148 -23.73 7.10 -11.78
C PHE A 148 -23.71 8.34 -10.90
N THR A 149 -24.89 8.75 -10.46
CA THR A 149 -25.12 9.74 -9.41
C THR A 149 -24.91 9.12 -8.03
N PHE A 150 -24.83 9.97 -7.00
CA PHE A 150 -24.71 9.48 -5.62
C PHE A 150 -25.92 8.64 -5.16
N VAL A 151 -27.13 8.97 -5.62
CA VAL A 151 -28.34 8.17 -5.32
C VAL A 151 -28.24 6.79 -5.97
N GLU A 152 -27.82 6.73 -7.24
CA GLU A 152 -27.61 5.46 -7.93
C GLU A 152 -26.53 4.62 -7.27
N TRP A 153 -25.45 5.25 -6.79
CA TRP A 153 -24.42 4.57 -6.00
C TRP A 153 -25.01 3.84 -4.79
N ILE A 154 -25.76 4.55 -3.94
CA ILE A 154 -26.38 3.96 -2.74
C ILE A 154 -27.29 2.79 -3.12
N LEU A 155 -28.13 2.97 -4.13
CA LEU A 155 -29.04 1.92 -4.60
C LEU A 155 -28.33 0.73 -5.23
N MET A 156 -27.10 0.91 -5.74
CA MET A 156 -26.29 -0.15 -6.32
C MET A 156 -25.46 -0.93 -5.30
N ILE A 157 -25.26 -0.44 -4.07
CA ILE A 157 -24.42 -1.11 -3.04
C ILE A 157 -24.74 -2.62 -2.89
N PRO A 158 -26.00 -3.07 -2.80
CA PRO A 158 -26.29 -4.50 -2.69
C PRO A 158 -25.85 -5.30 -3.92
N LYS A 159 -26.01 -4.72 -5.12
CA LYS A 159 -25.59 -5.35 -6.38
C LYS A 159 -24.07 -5.40 -6.51
N ILE A 160 -23.38 -4.32 -6.12
CA ILE A 160 -21.92 -4.27 -6.11
C ILE A 160 -21.37 -5.34 -5.15
N SER A 161 -21.95 -5.44 -3.95
CA SER A 161 -21.56 -6.45 -2.95
C SER A 161 -21.73 -7.88 -3.47
N ALA A 162 -22.83 -8.17 -4.17
CA ALA A 162 -23.06 -9.47 -4.80
C ALA A 162 -22.04 -9.77 -5.91
N LEU A 163 -21.67 -8.76 -6.72
CA LEU A 163 -20.63 -8.90 -7.74
C LEU A 163 -19.25 -9.15 -7.11
N MET A 164 -18.88 -8.39 -6.08
CA MET A 164 -17.62 -8.56 -5.33
C MET A 164 -17.52 -9.99 -4.78
N ALA A 165 -18.56 -10.49 -4.12
CA ALA A 165 -18.61 -11.85 -3.59
C ALA A 165 -18.53 -12.92 -4.71
N GLY A 166 -19.14 -12.66 -5.87
CA GLY A 166 -19.03 -13.52 -7.04
C GLY A 166 -17.62 -13.57 -7.61
N GLU A 167 -16.94 -12.43 -7.71
CA GLU A 167 -15.56 -12.34 -8.21
C GLU A 167 -14.57 -13.01 -7.25
N LEU A 168 -14.73 -12.82 -5.93
CA LEU A 168 -13.97 -13.53 -4.91
C LEU A 168 -14.11 -15.06 -5.07
N ARG A 169 -15.35 -15.58 -5.12
CA ARG A 169 -15.60 -17.02 -5.30
C ARG A 169 -15.02 -17.58 -6.60
N SER A 170 -15.02 -16.78 -7.68
CA SER A 170 -14.43 -17.18 -8.97
C SER A 170 -12.91 -17.24 -8.92
N LYS A 171 -12.27 -16.27 -8.25
CA LYS A 171 -10.80 -16.21 -8.06
C LYS A 171 -10.30 -17.36 -7.19
N MET A 172 -11.00 -17.68 -6.09
CA MET A 172 -10.67 -18.84 -5.23
C MET A 172 -10.75 -20.18 -5.98
N LYS A 173 -11.64 -20.31 -6.97
CA LYS A 173 -11.80 -21.53 -7.78
C LYS A 173 -10.79 -21.64 -8.94
N GLY A 174 -9.84 -20.71 -9.07
CA GLY A 174 -8.79 -20.77 -10.10
C GLY A 174 -9.28 -20.56 -11.54
N ALA A 175 -10.48 -20.01 -11.74
CA ALA A 175 -11.16 -19.98 -13.04
C ALA A 175 -10.57 -18.99 -14.07
N GLN A 176 -9.45 -18.33 -13.81
CA GLN A 176 -8.91 -17.25 -14.63
C GLN A 176 -7.55 -17.50 -15.30
N ALA A 177 -7.07 -18.75 -15.42
CA ALA A 177 -5.95 -19.01 -16.34
C ALA A 177 -6.26 -18.63 -17.80
N LYS A 178 -7.55 -18.48 -18.18
CA LYS A 178 -7.99 -18.17 -19.55
C LYS A 178 -8.49 -16.74 -19.81
N ALA A 179 -8.69 -15.90 -18.77
CA ALA A 179 -9.29 -14.57 -18.93
C ALA A 179 -8.30 -13.39 -18.78
N ALA A 180 -7.04 -13.68 -18.39
CA ALA A 180 -5.98 -12.69 -18.21
C ALA A 180 -5.39 -12.14 -19.53
N SER A 181 -5.74 -12.73 -20.69
CA SER A 181 -5.13 -12.40 -21.98
C SER A 181 -5.80 -11.25 -22.75
N SER A 182 -6.91 -10.66 -22.27
CA SER A 182 -7.71 -9.75 -23.10
C SER A 182 -8.18 -8.43 -22.47
N ARG A 183 -7.69 -8.03 -21.28
CA ARG A 183 -8.20 -6.82 -20.60
C ARG A 183 -7.10 -5.80 -20.30
N PHE A 184 -7.24 -4.63 -20.91
CA PHE A 184 -6.62 -3.37 -20.51
C PHE A 184 -7.24 -2.88 -19.18
N GLY A 185 -6.40 -2.48 -18.21
CA GLY A 185 -6.78 -1.96 -16.89
C GLY A 185 -6.13 -2.68 -15.70
N TYR A 186 -6.23 -2.09 -14.49
CA TYR A 186 -5.63 -2.58 -13.24
C TYR A 186 -5.85 -4.08 -12.99
N HIS A 187 -4.79 -4.79 -12.56
CA HIS A 187 -4.90 -6.21 -12.23
C HIS A 187 -5.07 -6.47 -10.76
N HIS A 188 -6.30 -6.82 -10.41
CA HIS A 188 -6.57 -7.08 -9.02
C HIS A 188 -6.17 -8.50 -8.62
N SER A 189 -4.96 -8.67 -8.09
CA SER A 189 -4.52 -9.93 -7.47
C SER A 189 -5.10 -10.13 -6.07
N TYR A 190 -5.77 -9.10 -5.52
CA TYR A 190 -6.30 -9.01 -4.17
C TYR A 190 -6.80 -10.33 -3.53
N PHE A 191 -7.60 -11.12 -4.25
CA PHE A 191 -8.21 -12.35 -3.74
C PHE A 191 -7.51 -13.66 -4.14
N ASP A 192 -6.32 -13.59 -4.75
CA ASP A 192 -5.51 -14.79 -4.99
C ASP A 192 -4.73 -15.15 -3.72
N SER A 193 -5.26 -16.09 -2.95
CA SER A 193 -4.66 -16.61 -1.72
C SER A 193 -3.94 -17.95 -1.91
N ARG A 194 -3.74 -18.40 -3.16
CA ARG A 194 -3.11 -19.70 -3.44
C ARG A 194 -1.64 -19.68 -3.03
N GLY A 195 -1.26 -20.60 -2.13
CA GLY A 195 0.12 -20.77 -1.68
C GLY A 195 0.59 -19.73 -0.65
N VAL A 196 -0.33 -18.98 -0.04
CA VAL A 196 0.00 -18.06 1.07
C VAL A 196 0.31 -18.87 2.33
N ASP A 197 1.47 -18.61 2.92
CA ASP A 197 1.86 -19.18 4.20
C ASP A 197 1.42 -18.25 5.34
N LEU A 198 0.25 -18.55 5.92
CA LEU A 198 -0.31 -17.77 7.02
C LEU A 198 0.54 -17.89 8.31
N ALA A 199 1.24 -19.00 8.52
CA ALA A 199 2.08 -19.19 9.70
C ALA A 199 3.30 -18.26 9.65
N ASN A 200 3.91 -18.13 8.47
CA ASN A 200 4.95 -17.13 8.22
C ASN A 200 4.43 -15.70 8.51
N LEU A 201 3.23 -15.37 8.02
CA LEU A 201 2.65 -14.02 8.20
C LEU A 201 2.12 -13.75 9.63
N ALA A 202 2.05 -14.77 10.50
CA ALA A 202 1.82 -14.62 11.93
C ALA A 202 3.12 -14.60 12.75
N THR A 203 4.28 -14.72 12.11
CA THR A 203 5.58 -14.70 12.79
C THR A 203 6.22 -13.31 12.66
N PHE A 204 6.36 -12.61 13.78
CA PHE A 204 6.87 -11.24 13.83
C PHE A 204 8.29 -11.17 14.38
N PRO A 205 9.17 -10.33 13.82
CA PRO A 205 10.50 -10.11 14.38
C PRO A 205 10.43 -9.35 15.72
N SER A 206 11.33 -9.68 16.63
CA SER A 206 11.53 -8.91 17.86
C SER A 206 12.20 -7.56 17.56
N ASP A 207 12.24 -6.65 18.54
CA ASP A 207 12.91 -5.36 18.38
C ASP A 207 14.42 -5.54 18.11
N ASP A 208 15.06 -6.50 18.77
CA ASP A 208 16.46 -6.85 18.55
C ASP A 208 16.69 -7.39 17.12
N ASP A 209 15.77 -8.23 16.63
CA ASP A 209 15.81 -8.73 15.25
C ASP A 209 15.65 -7.58 14.25
N ILE A 210 14.70 -6.68 14.48
CA ILE A 210 14.47 -5.48 13.65
C ILE A 210 15.74 -4.64 13.61
N GLU A 211 16.36 -4.35 14.75
CA GLU A 211 17.58 -3.56 14.82
C GLU A 211 18.74 -4.24 14.08
N ALA A 212 18.88 -5.57 14.22
CA ALA A 212 19.86 -6.36 13.48
C ALA A 212 19.61 -6.32 11.97
N LEU A 213 18.36 -6.46 11.52
CA LEU A 213 17.96 -6.39 10.11
C LEU A 213 18.25 -5.00 9.52
N ILE A 214 17.96 -3.93 10.26
CA ILE A 214 18.25 -2.55 9.85
C ILE A 214 19.75 -2.34 9.69
N ARG A 215 20.58 -2.85 10.61
CA ARG A 215 22.04 -2.80 10.47
C ARG A 215 22.53 -3.54 9.22
N VAL A 216 22.00 -4.73 8.94
CA VAL A 216 22.34 -5.48 7.71
C VAL A 216 21.92 -4.69 6.47
N ALA A 217 20.69 -4.17 6.45
CA ALA A 217 20.16 -3.37 5.35
C ALA A 217 21.03 -2.14 5.06
N HIS A 218 21.58 -1.52 6.10
CA HIS A 218 22.51 -0.40 5.99
C HIS A 218 23.80 -0.78 5.27
N VAL A 219 24.43 -1.90 5.66
CA VAL A 219 25.66 -2.39 5.04
C VAL A 219 25.43 -2.79 3.57
N GLU A 220 24.29 -3.43 3.28
CA GLU A 220 23.90 -3.79 1.92
C GLU A 220 23.69 -2.52 1.06
N ALA A 221 22.98 -1.51 1.57
CA ALA A 221 22.78 -0.24 0.87
C ALA A 221 24.09 0.51 0.61
N GLN A 222 25.00 0.55 1.59
CA GLN A 222 26.34 1.12 1.41
C GLN A 222 27.13 0.39 0.33
N SER A 223 27.02 -0.94 0.27
CA SER A 223 27.69 -1.75 -0.75
C SER A 223 27.15 -1.44 -2.14
N LEU A 224 25.82 -1.30 -2.29
CA LEU A 224 25.17 -0.91 -3.55
C LEU A 224 25.60 0.49 -4.00
N LEU A 225 25.64 1.46 -3.10
CA LEU A 225 26.13 2.81 -3.39
C LEU A 225 27.61 2.80 -3.76
N GLY A 226 28.42 1.98 -3.08
CA GLY A 226 29.84 1.81 -3.37
C GLY A 226 30.10 1.25 -4.78
N ILE A 227 29.25 0.33 -5.28
CA ILE A 227 29.31 -0.16 -6.67
C ILE A 227 29.11 0.99 -7.67
N LEU A 228 28.30 1.99 -7.32
CA LEU A 228 28.06 3.18 -8.13
C LEU A 228 29.11 4.28 -7.95
N GLY A 229 30.16 4.05 -7.14
CA GLY A 229 31.17 5.04 -6.81
C GLY A 229 30.70 6.13 -5.84
N ILE A 230 29.56 5.93 -5.17
CA ILE A 230 29.04 6.84 -4.16
C ILE A 230 29.61 6.43 -2.79
N HIS A 231 30.57 7.20 -2.29
CA HIS A 231 31.14 7.01 -0.96
C HIS A 231 30.43 7.90 0.06
N LEU A 232 29.75 7.27 1.00
CA LEU A 232 29.06 7.95 2.10
C LEU A 232 30.06 8.36 3.19
N GLN A 233 30.17 9.65 3.47
CA GLN A 233 30.67 10.13 4.75
C GLN A 233 29.52 10.05 5.76
N ALA A 234 29.41 8.90 6.43
CA ALA A 234 28.43 8.60 7.48
C ALA A 234 26.97 8.97 7.15
N LEU A 235 26.15 7.97 6.78
CA LEU A 235 24.69 8.15 6.72
C LEU A 235 24.20 8.63 8.10
N PRO A 236 23.44 9.74 8.19
CA PRO A 236 22.83 10.12 9.45
C PRO A 236 21.88 9.02 9.93
N VAL A 237 21.91 8.76 11.24
CA VAL A 237 20.88 7.95 11.92
C VAL A 237 19.54 8.63 11.62
N VAL A 238 18.51 7.80 11.36
CA VAL A 238 17.13 8.18 11.03
C VAL A 238 16.76 9.53 11.64
N ASP A 239 16.46 10.51 10.79
CA ASP A 239 16.01 11.82 11.23
C ASP A 239 14.64 11.67 11.92
N GLU A 240 14.64 11.79 13.25
CA GLU A 240 13.44 11.74 14.07
C GLU A 240 12.41 12.80 13.64
N GLU A 241 12.85 13.95 13.12
CA GLU A 241 11.93 14.96 12.60
C GLU A 241 11.23 14.49 11.33
N GLN A 242 11.92 13.77 10.43
CA GLN A 242 11.29 13.16 9.26
C GLN A 242 10.28 12.09 9.66
N PHE A 243 10.59 11.30 10.69
CA PHE A 243 9.66 10.29 11.21
C PHE A 243 8.42 10.95 11.81
N ALA A 244 8.59 12.00 12.63
CA ALA A 244 7.49 12.76 13.20
C ALA A 244 6.63 13.44 12.12
N ARG A 245 7.25 14.09 11.12
CA ARG A 245 6.52 14.69 9.99
C ARG A 245 5.77 13.66 9.15
N ALA A 246 6.33 12.46 8.97
CA ALA A 246 5.63 11.38 8.27
C ALA A 246 4.39 10.90 9.06
N LEU A 247 4.50 10.82 10.39
CA LEU A 247 3.38 10.47 11.26
C LEU A 247 2.29 11.55 11.26
N GLU A 248 2.69 12.83 11.28
CA GLU A 248 1.78 13.97 11.14
C GLU A 248 1.10 13.98 9.77
N ALA A 249 1.83 13.72 8.68
CA ALA A 249 1.27 13.66 7.33
C ALA A 249 0.27 12.50 7.14
N LEU A 250 0.42 11.40 7.88
CA LEU A 250 -0.55 10.30 7.93
C LEU A 250 -1.77 10.64 8.79
N SER A 251 -1.61 11.53 9.76
CA SER A 251 -2.68 11.95 10.67
C SER A 251 -3.50 13.12 10.13
N ASN A 252 -2.90 13.93 9.26
CA ASN A 252 -3.56 15.07 8.62
C ASN A 252 -4.27 14.60 7.34
N ASP A 253 -5.60 14.50 7.44
CA ASP A 253 -6.47 14.31 6.28
C ASP A 253 -6.35 15.54 5.36
N PRO A 254 -5.99 15.40 4.07
CA PRO A 254 -5.84 16.55 3.16
C PRO A 254 -7.14 17.35 2.93
N ASP A 255 -8.28 16.89 3.46
CA ASP A 255 -9.55 17.61 3.42
C ASP A 255 -9.78 18.58 4.61
N ASP A 256 -8.87 18.68 5.58
CA ASP A 256 -8.99 19.65 6.68
C ASP A 256 -8.47 21.04 6.29
N HIS A 257 -8.99 21.58 5.19
CA HIS A 257 -8.86 22.99 4.88
C HIS A 257 -9.92 23.79 5.62
N ASP A 258 -9.51 24.24 6.80
CA ASP A 258 -10.07 25.28 7.65
C ASP A 258 -10.73 26.41 6.82
N THR A 259 -12.02 26.27 6.54
CA THR A 259 -12.86 27.34 6.00
C THR A 259 -13.69 27.88 7.15
N GLN A 260 -13.10 28.84 7.88
CA GLN A 260 -13.83 29.73 8.76
C GLN A 260 -14.86 30.52 7.95
N THR A 261 -16.06 29.96 7.81
CA THR A 261 -17.26 30.66 7.34
C THR A 261 -18.35 30.41 8.37
N PRO A 262 -19.05 31.43 8.90
CA PRO A 262 -19.97 31.24 10.02
C PRO A 262 -21.09 30.25 9.66
N LEU A 263 -21.20 29.19 10.47
CA LEU A 263 -22.17 28.12 10.35
C LEU A 263 -23.60 28.68 10.34
N GLN A 264 -24.26 28.58 9.20
CA GLN A 264 -25.71 28.60 9.11
C GLN A 264 -26.16 27.16 9.36
N GLU A 265 -26.96 26.94 10.42
CA GLU A 265 -27.43 25.62 10.87
C GLU A 265 -27.95 24.79 9.69
N GLY A 266 -27.20 23.75 9.35
CA GLY A 266 -27.42 22.90 8.20
C GLY A 266 -27.25 21.42 8.53
N PRO A 267 -27.59 20.53 7.59
CA PRO A 267 -27.77 19.08 7.79
C PRO A 267 -26.55 18.31 8.36
N SER A 268 -25.37 18.94 8.45
CA SER A 268 -24.19 18.39 9.12
C SER A 268 -24.38 18.25 10.62
N ALA A 269 -25.10 19.18 11.28
CA ALA A 269 -25.35 19.10 12.72
C ALA A 269 -26.30 17.93 13.07
N GLN A 270 -27.23 17.60 12.17
CA GLN A 270 -28.09 16.42 12.31
C GLN A 270 -27.30 15.11 12.09
N LEU A 271 -26.31 15.11 11.20
CA LEU A 271 -25.45 13.94 10.97
C LEU A 271 -24.50 13.68 12.15
N GLU A 272 -23.91 14.73 12.73
CA GLU A 272 -23.10 14.60 13.95
C GLU A 272 -23.91 14.13 15.15
N GLN A 273 -25.15 14.61 15.29
CA GLN A 273 -26.05 14.18 16.35
C GLN A 273 -26.43 12.70 16.21
N LEU A 274 -26.71 12.23 14.98
CA LEU A 274 -26.95 10.82 14.69
C LEU A 274 -25.73 9.93 14.98
N LEU A 275 -24.51 10.40 14.69
CA LEU A 275 -23.27 9.66 14.95
C LEU A 275 -22.91 9.62 16.45
N GLN A 276 -23.23 10.68 17.20
CA GLN A 276 -23.01 10.72 18.66
C GLN A 276 -24.02 9.85 19.41
N ASP A 277 -25.29 9.82 18.97
CA ASP A 277 -26.32 8.97 19.55
C ASP A 277 -26.00 7.47 19.34
N ASP A 278 -25.48 7.09 18.17
CA ASP A 278 -25.04 5.71 17.89
C ASP A 278 -23.83 5.29 18.74
N LYS A 279 -22.88 6.21 18.99
CA LYS A 279 -21.70 5.96 19.82
C LYS A 279 -22.07 5.74 21.30
N ALA A 280 -23.09 6.44 21.81
CA ALA A 280 -23.60 6.25 23.16
C ALA A 280 -24.41 4.94 23.30
N HIS A 281 -25.11 4.53 22.25
CA HIS A 281 -25.81 3.24 22.21
C HIS A 281 -24.87 2.03 22.15
N PHE A 282 -23.76 2.14 21.42
CA PHE A 282 -22.77 1.06 21.31
C PHE A 282 -22.03 0.78 22.63
N LEU A 283 -21.83 1.82 23.46
CA LEU A 283 -21.12 1.70 24.74
C LEU A 283 -22.00 1.30 25.93
N SER A 284 -23.33 1.42 25.83
CA SER A 284 -24.25 1.19 26.96
C SER A 284 -24.94 -0.18 26.97
N GLY A 285 -24.72 -1.03 25.96
CA GLY A 285 -25.12 -2.45 25.99
C GLY A 285 -26.63 -2.73 26.15
N ALA A 286 -27.49 -1.72 25.96
CA ALA A 286 -28.94 -1.88 26.09
C ALA A 286 -29.59 -2.11 24.71
N SER A 287 -29.80 -3.39 24.38
CA SER A 287 -30.56 -3.84 23.22
C SER A 287 -32.06 -3.56 23.42
N VAL A 288 -32.63 -2.65 22.63
CA VAL A 288 -34.09 -2.53 22.42
C VAL A 288 -34.41 -2.05 20.98
N LEU A 289 -34.88 -2.98 20.14
CA LEU A 289 -35.72 -2.83 18.92
C LEU A 289 -35.06 -2.16 17.67
N SER A 290 -35.22 -2.62 16.42
CA SER A 290 -36.17 -3.54 15.78
C SER A 290 -35.51 -4.24 14.56
N ASN A 291 -36.11 -5.34 14.12
CA ASN A 291 -35.54 -6.33 13.19
C ASN A 291 -35.32 -5.90 11.72
N ASP A 292 -35.44 -4.62 11.35
CA ASP A 292 -35.29 -4.19 9.95
C ASP A 292 -34.00 -3.40 9.65
N THR A 293 -33.23 -2.99 10.66
CA THR A 293 -31.95 -2.27 10.49
C THR A 293 -30.70 -3.17 10.57
N ALA A 294 -30.87 -4.45 10.88
CA ALA A 294 -29.77 -5.42 10.96
C ALA A 294 -29.13 -5.76 9.60
N LEU A 295 -29.80 -5.46 8.48
CA LEU A 295 -29.34 -5.81 7.13
C LEU A 295 -28.30 -4.85 6.55
N THR A 296 -28.20 -3.62 7.05
CA THR A 296 -27.28 -2.61 6.51
C THR A 296 -25.88 -2.73 7.11
N ASN A 297 -25.79 -3.02 8.42
CA ASN A 297 -24.52 -3.31 9.08
C ASN A 297 -24.01 -4.72 8.76
N ALA A 298 -24.91 -5.65 8.41
CA ALA A 298 -24.51 -6.96 7.90
C ALA A 298 -23.77 -6.91 6.55
N GLY A 299 -23.81 -5.83 5.76
CA GLY A 299 -23.09 -5.77 4.47
C GLY A 299 -21.59 -5.58 4.62
N ILE A 300 -21.18 -4.70 5.53
CA ILE A 300 -19.77 -4.43 5.85
C ILE A 300 -19.24 -5.55 6.75
N ASP A 301 -20.05 -5.95 7.74
CA ASP A 301 -19.69 -7.03 8.66
C ASP A 301 -19.70 -8.39 7.97
N ALA A 302 -20.59 -8.68 7.00
CA ALA A 302 -20.48 -9.92 6.21
C ALA A 302 -19.31 -9.92 5.24
N THR A 303 -18.79 -8.77 4.81
CA THR A 303 -17.58 -8.76 3.97
C THR A 303 -16.34 -9.03 4.83
N ALA A 304 -16.26 -8.45 6.02
CA ALA A 304 -15.23 -8.76 7.01
C ALA A 304 -15.35 -10.20 7.56
N THR A 305 -16.57 -10.66 7.86
CA THR A 305 -16.86 -12.01 8.38
C THR A 305 -16.69 -13.08 7.31
N VAL A 306 -17.02 -12.82 6.04
CA VAL A 306 -16.74 -13.78 4.94
C VAL A 306 -15.23 -13.92 4.73
N ILE A 307 -14.45 -12.85 4.87
CA ILE A 307 -12.99 -12.91 4.83
C ILE A 307 -12.46 -13.70 6.04
N HIS A 308 -12.99 -13.45 7.24
CA HIS A 308 -12.56 -14.12 8.47
C HIS A 308 -13.01 -15.59 8.56
N ASP A 309 -14.17 -15.95 8.01
CA ASP A 309 -14.69 -17.32 7.94
C ASP A 309 -14.02 -18.14 6.83
N HIS A 310 -13.53 -17.50 5.77
CA HIS A 310 -12.82 -18.19 4.68
C HIS A 310 -11.31 -18.35 4.95
N LEU A 311 -10.77 -17.69 5.99
CA LEU A 311 -9.40 -17.86 6.49
C LEU A 311 -9.30 -18.80 7.70
N ARG A 312 -10.42 -19.38 8.16
CA ARG A 312 -10.39 -20.50 9.10
C ARG A 312 -10.10 -21.79 8.33
N LEU A 313 -8.82 -22.14 8.23
CA LEU A 313 -8.24 -23.49 8.28
C LEU A 313 -6.72 -23.39 8.20
#